data_AF-A0A1I2EFM6-F1
#
_entry.id   AF-A0A1I2EFM6-F1
#
_cell.length_a   1.000
_cell.length_b   1.000
_cell.length_c   1.000
_cell.angle_alpha   90.00
_cell.angle_beta   90.00
_cell.angle_gamma   90.00
#
_symmetry.space_group_name_H-M   'P 1'
#
loop_
_entity.id
_entity.type
_entity.pdbx_description
1 polymer ?
#
loop_
_entity_poly.entity_id
_entity_poly.type
_entity_poly.pdbx_seq_one_letter_code
_entity_poly.pdbx_strand_id
1 'polypeptide(L)' 'MPINKNELTKEMIAKAMQCKTAEDLMALAKAEGAEITKAEAEAYLEELA' A
#
# COMPACT_ATOMS: atom_id res chain seq x y z
N MET A 1 10.51 -6.81 6.06
CA MET A 1 9.71 -7.42 7.17
C MET A 1 8.41 -7.90 6.57
N PRO A 2 7.86 -9.07 6.96
CA PRO A 2 6.60 -9.54 6.40
C PRO A 2 5.48 -8.57 6.78
N ILE A 3 4.73 -8.07 5.79
CA ILE A 3 3.55 -7.25 6.05
C ILE A 3 2.54 -8.13 6.79
N ASN A 4 2.30 -7.81 8.06
CA ASN A 4 1.34 -8.53 8.89
C ASN A 4 -0.07 -8.15 8.42
N LYS A 5 -0.68 -8.98 7.57
CA LYS A 5 -2.01 -8.72 7.01
C LYS A 5 -3.11 -8.57 8.08
N ASN A 6 -2.85 -9.00 9.33
CA ASN A 6 -3.75 -8.78 10.47
C ASN A 6 -3.63 -7.38 11.11
N GLU A 7 -2.55 -6.64 10.84
CA GLU A 7 -2.37 -5.26 11.28
C GLU A 7 -2.92 -4.24 10.28
N LEU A 8 -3.11 -4.66 9.02
CA LEU A 8 -3.80 -3.86 8.02
C LEU A 8 -5.31 -3.88 8.31
N THR A 9 -5.79 -2.77 8.85
CA THR A 9 -7.23 -2.59 9.07
C THR A 9 -7.97 -2.61 7.73
N LYS A 10 -9.26 -2.99 7.74
CA LYS A 10 -10.11 -2.94 6.54
C LYS A 10 -10.10 -1.56 5.88
N GLU A 11 -9.92 -0.51 6.68
CA GLU A 11 -9.80 0.87 6.21
C GLU A 11 -8.51 1.11 5.42
N MET A 12 -7.38 0.58 5.88
CA MET A 12 -6.10 0.67 5.16
C MET A 12 -6.15 -0.05 3.83
N ILE A 13 -6.78 -1.23 3.78
CA ILE A 13 -6.98 -1.98 2.52
C ILE A 13 -7.89 -1.20 1.58
N ALA A 14 -9.00 -0.64 2.08
CA ALA A 14 -9.90 0.17 1.27
C ALA A 14 -9.23 1.43 0.70
N LYS A 15 -8.36 2.09 1.48
CA LYS A 15 -7.52 3.21 1.00
C LYS A 15 -6.52 2.75 -0.06
N ALA A 16 -5.86 1.62 0.14
CA ALA A 16 -4.92 1.05 -0.82
C ALA A 16 -5.60 0.67 -2.15
N MET A 17 -6.82 0.14 -2.11
CA MET A 17 -7.61 -0.16 -3.33
C MET A 17 -8.07 1.10 -4.08
N GLN A 18 -8.04 2.28 -3.46
CA GLN A 18 -8.30 3.56 -4.14
C GLN A 18 -7.06 4.10 -4.85
N CYS A 19 -5.87 3.65 -4.47
CA CYS A 19 -4.62 4.01 -5.15
C CYS A 19 -4.62 3.39 -6.55
N LYS A 20 -4.44 4.22 -7.58
CA LYS A 20 -4.38 3.77 -8.98
C LYS A 20 -2.97 3.76 -9.54
N THR A 21 -2.07 4.42 -8.83
CA THR A 21 -0.68 4.57 -9.21
C THR A 21 0.24 4.21 -8.06
N ALA A 22 1.47 3.80 -8.37
CA ALA A 22 2.48 3.53 -7.37
C ALA A 22 2.75 4.74 -6.46
N GLU A 23 2.62 5.95 -7.02
CA GLU A 23 2.79 7.22 -6.30
C GLU A 23 1.69 7.43 -5.25
N ASP A 24 0.42 7.09 -5.57
CA ASP A 24 -0.67 7.14 -4.60
C ASP A 24 -0.43 6.18 -3.44
N LEU A 25 0.02 4.96 -3.74
CA LEU A 25 0.28 3.93 -2.73
C LEU A 25 1.47 4.30 -1.84
N MET A 26 2.52 4.87 -2.43
CA MET A 26 3.67 5.41 -1.69
C MET A 26 3.28 6.57 -0.76
N ALA A 27 2.43 7.49 -1.24
CA ALA A 27 1.94 8.60 -0.43
C ALA A 27 1.07 8.12 0.73
N LEU A 28 0.20 7.13 0.48
CA LEU A 28 -0.60 6.49 1.52
C LEU A 28 0.28 5.80 2.56
N ALA A 29 1.25 4.99 2.12
CA ALA A 29 2.19 4.33 3.02
C ALA A 29 2.88 5.36 3.93
N LYS A 30 3.38 6.45 3.35
CA LYS A 30 4.06 7.52 4.09
C LYS A 30 3.14 8.21 5.11
N ALA A 31 1.87 8.42 4.74
CA ALA A 31 0.87 8.99 5.65
C ALA A 31 0.54 8.05 6.84
N GLU A 32 0.59 6.74 6.62
CA GLU A 32 0.38 5.71 7.63
C GLU A 32 1.68 5.35 8.39
N GLY A 33 2.79 6.06 8.12
CA GLY A 33 4.07 5.89 8.81
C GLY A 33 4.99 4.79 8.25
N ALA A 34 4.67 4.25 7.08
CA ALA A 34 5.48 3.29 6.34
C ALA A 34 6.19 3.95 5.15
N GLU A 35 7.42 3.57 4.85
CA GLU A 35 8.11 4.01 3.65
C GLU A 35 8.32 2.82 2.74
N ILE A 36 7.77 2.91 1.52
CA ILE A 36 7.90 1.88 0.49
C ILE A 36 8.52 2.49 -0.76
N THR A 37 9.27 1.69 -1.49
CA THR A 37 9.85 2.06 -2.78
C THR A 37 8.79 1.97 -3.89
N LYS A 38 9.05 2.64 -5.01
CA LYS A 38 8.17 2.57 -6.18
C LYS A 38 7.98 1.14 -6.68
N ALA A 39 9.06 0.35 -6.71
CA ALA A 39 8.99 -1.06 -7.13
C ALA A 39 8.12 -1.91 -6.19
N GLU A 40 8.18 -1.67 -4.88
CA GLU A 40 7.30 -2.33 -3.91
C GLU A 40 5.84 -1.91 -4.14
N ALA A 41 5.58 -0.61 -4.32
CA ALA A 41 4.23 -0.11 -4.59
C ALA A 41 3.62 -0.65 -5.89
N GLU A 42 4.41 -0.77 -6.95
CA GLU A 42 3.99 -1.39 -8.23
C GLU A 42 3.63 -2.86 -8.03
N ALA A 43 4.47 -3.62 -7.32
CA ALA A 43 4.18 -5.02 -7.00
C ALA A 43 2.89 -5.18 -6.18
N TYR A 44 2.64 -4.28 -5.21
CA TYR A 44 1.38 -4.27 -4.45
C TYR A 44 0.15 -4.01 -5.32
N LEU A 45 0.25 -3.09 -6.28
CA LEU A 45 -0.85 -2.78 -7.20
C LEU A 45 -1.11 -3.91 -8.19
N GLU A 46 -0.07 -4.60 -8.65
CA GLU A 46 -0.20 -5.79 -9.49
C GLU A 46 -0.85 -6.96 -8.73
N GLU A 47 -0.53 -7.17 -7.45
CA GLU A 47 -1.19 -8.20 -6.62
C GLU A 47 -2.66 -7.88 -6.29
N LEU A 48 -3.06 -6.61 -6.37
CA LEU A 48 -4.43 -6.14 -6.09
C LEU A 48 -5.34 -6.12 -7.33
N ALA A 49 -4.77 -6.27 -8.54
CA ALA A 49 -5.50 -6.33 -9.81
C ALA A 49 -6.16 -7.69 -10.04
#